data_AF-A0A7S3X856-F1
#
_entry.id   AF-A0A7S3X856-F1
#
_cell.length_a   1.000
_cell.length_b   1.000
_cell.length_c   1.000
_cell.angle_alpha   90.00
_cell.angle_beta   90.00
_cell.angle_gamma   90.00
#
_symmetry.space_group_name_H-M   'P 1'
#
loop_
_entity.id
_entity.type
_entity.pdbx_description
1 polymer ?
#
loop_
_entity_poly.entity_id
_entity_poly.type
_entity_poly.pdbx_seq_one_letter_code
_entity_poly.pdbx_strand_id
1 'polypeptide(L)'
;LQSKLRGVAISLSWMSAHESFTLVAGEVDGRKVSPDDVFLFGSGTKPYTAAAVMRAVERKRLNLSALAAPLADEGLRRLGSRQTLGKLFGSRAANITVAHLLHMSSGIADFDYPEFDNALLREGNANATHSPVEFVLGAAAAK
;
A
#
# COMPACT_ATOMS: atom_id res chain seq x y z
N LEU A 1 21.31 21.03 9.26
CA LEU A 1 21.34 19.66 9.82
C LEU A 1 22.04 18.75 8.83
N GLN A 2 23.25 18.27 9.14
CA GLN A 2 23.90 17.22 8.35
C GLN A 2 23.68 15.88 9.06
N SER A 3 22.88 15.02 8.45
CA SER A 3 22.68 13.63 8.87
C SER A 3 23.91 12.80 8.50
N LYS A 4 24.40 11.93 9.40
CA LYS A 4 25.43 10.92 9.08
C LYS A 4 24.82 9.63 8.51
N LEU A 5 23.50 9.54 8.41
CA LEU A 5 22.81 8.37 7.85
C LEU A 5 22.85 8.45 6.32
N ARG A 6 23.52 7.49 5.69
CA ARG A 6 23.51 7.34 4.23
C ARG A 6 22.22 6.67 3.79
N GLY A 7 21.61 7.17 2.72
CA GLY A 7 20.35 6.62 2.19
C GLY A 7 19.12 6.92 3.04
N VAL A 8 19.18 7.93 3.92
CA VAL A 8 18.04 8.38 4.73
C VAL A 8 17.67 9.79 4.32
N ALA A 9 16.39 9.99 4.02
CA ALA A 9 15.76 11.28 3.80
C ALA A 9 14.73 11.54 4.91
N ILE A 10 14.74 12.73 5.48
CA ILE A 10 13.71 13.20 6.42
C ILE A 10 13.11 14.48 5.83
N SER A 11 11.77 14.51 5.75
CA SER A 11 11.00 15.68 5.39
C SER A 11 10.04 16.03 6.53
N LEU A 12 10.00 17.30 6.91
CA LEU A 12 9.05 17.86 7.85
C LEU A 12 8.38 19.05 7.18
N SER A 13 7.07 18.96 7.00
CA SER A 13 6.24 20.05 6.48
C SER A 13 5.33 20.58 7.58
N TRP A 14 5.23 21.89 7.65
CA TRP A 14 4.30 22.61 8.50
C TRP A 14 3.35 23.42 7.64
N MET A 15 2.07 23.41 8.00
CA MET A 15 1.03 24.18 7.35
C MET A 15 0.06 24.70 8.41
N SER A 16 -0.10 26.02 8.46
CA SER A 16 -1.07 26.70 9.30
C SER A 16 -1.77 27.81 8.51
N ALA A 17 -2.62 28.59 9.17
CA ALA A 17 -3.26 29.76 8.55
C ALA A 17 -2.27 30.87 8.17
N HIS A 18 -1.07 30.89 8.77
CA HIS A 18 -0.14 32.02 8.67
C HIS A 18 1.24 31.65 8.14
N GLU A 19 1.57 30.36 8.13
CA GLU A 19 2.89 29.89 7.72
C GLU A 19 2.80 28.53 7.06
N SER A 20 3.67 28.35 6.06
CA SER A 20 3.90 27.09 5.40
C SER A 20 5.38 26.97 5.12
N PHE A 21 5.99 25.88 5.55
CA PHE A 21 7.38 25.60 5.23
C PHE A 21 7.63 24.10 5.20
N THR A 22 8.67 23.71 4.45
CA THR A 22 9.17 22.34 4.41
C THR A 22 10.67 22.36 4.69
N LEU A 23 11.10 21.50 5.60
CA LEU A 23 12.50 21.24 5.90
C LEU A 23 12.84 19.83 5.43
N VAL A 24 13.91 19.71 4.66
CA VAL A 24 14.45 18.41 4.23
C VAL A 24 15.89 18.24 4.68
N ALA A 25 16.25 17.02 5.09
CA ALA A 25 17.62 16.66 5.46
C ALA A 25 17.91 15.21 5.06
N GLY A 26 19.10 14.97 4.51
CA GLY A 26 19.50 13.66 4.01
C GLY A 26 20.43 13.74 2.80
N GLU A 27 20.95 12.58 2.41
CA GLU A 27 21.77 12.39 1.22
C GLU A 27 21.40 11.05 0.54
N VAL A 28 21.22 11.09 -0.77
CA VAL A 28 20.99 9.94 -1.64
C VAL A 28 21.97 10.02 -2.81
N ASP A 29 22.67 8.93 -3.12
CA ASP A 29 23.62 8.86 -4.25
C ASP A 29 24.62 10.03 -4.35
N GLY A 30 25.12 10.50 -3.20
CA GLY A 30 26.08 11.61 -3.15
C GLY A 30 25.48 13.00 -3.38
N ARG A 31 24.15 13.13 -3.53
CA ARG A 31 23.44 14.41 -3.60
C ARG A 31 22.58 14.65 -2.35
N LYS A 32 22.42 15.91 -1.98
CA LYS A 32 21.45 16.31 -0.95
C LYS A 32 20.03 16.00 -1.43
N VAL A 33 19.18 15.59 -0.49
CA VAL A 33 17.76 15.41 -0.75
C VAL A 33 17.06 16.75 -0.93
N SER A 34 16.01 16.77 -1.75
CA SER A 34 15.18 17.93 -2.09
C SER A 34 13.72 17.66 -1.72
N PRO A 35 12.89 18.69 -1.44
CA PRO A 35 11.44 18.50 -1.27
C PRO A 35 10.75 17.87 -2.48
N ASP A 36 11.36 17.97 -3.67
CA ASP A 36 10.84 17.41 -4.92
C ASP A 36 11.24 15.94 -5.16
N ASP A 37 12.01 15.35 -4.24
CA ASP A 37 12.39 13.94 -4.34
C ASP A 37 11.17 13.03 -4.16
N VAL A 38 11.11 11.97 -4.97
CA VAL A 38 10.08 10.93 -4.88
C VAL A 38 10.64 9.68 -4.20
N PHE A 39 9.80 9.00 -3.42
CA PHE A 39 10.16 7.80 -2.67
C PHE A 39 9.12 6.71 -2.83
N LEU A 40 9.55 5.45 -2.75
CA LEU A 40 8.61 4.35 -2.55
C LEU A 40 7.94 4.52 -1.19
N PHE A 41 6.63 4.72 -1.21
CA PHE A 41 5.89 5.07 0.00
C PHE A 41 5.48 3.85 0.83
N GLY A 42 5.51 2.66 0.23
CA GLY A 42 5.26 1.37 0.89
C GLY A 42 3.97 1.37 1.71
N SER A 43 4.06 0.87 2.94
CA SER A 43 2.96 0.88 3.93
C SER A 43 2.43 2.28 4.27
N GLY A 44 3.16 3.35 3.99
CA GLY A 44 2.67 4.73 4.06
C GLY A 44 1.42 4.98 3.19
N THR A 45 1.18 4.13 2.18
CA THR A 45 -0.03 4.18 1.34
C THR A 45 -1.31 3.76 2.09
N LYS A 46 -1.20 2.94 3.15
CA LYS A 46 -2.36 2.39 3.87
C LYS A 46 -3.32 3.47 4.41
N PRO A 47 -2.86 4.56 5.07
CA PRO A 47 -3.72 5.68 5.44
C PRO A 47 -4.50 6.31 4.27
N TYR A 48 -3.91 6.41 3.07
CA TYR A 48 -4.58 6.97 1.88
C TYR A 48 -5.70 6.05 1.40
N THR A 49 -5.44 4.74 1.37
CA THR A 49 -6.45 3.72 1.08
C THR A 49 -7.57 3.74 2.12
N ALA A 50 -7.23 3.80 3.41
CA ALA A 50 -8.21 3.87 4.50
C ALA A 50 -9.10 5.11 4.37
N ALA A 51 -8.52 6.29 4.11
CA ALA A 51 -9.28 7.51 3.87
C ALA A 51 -10.21 7.39 2.64
N ALA A 52 -9.77 6.74 1.56
CA ALA A 52 -10.61 6.49 0.40
C ALA A 52 -11.81 5.59 0.72
N VAL A 53 -11.60 4.53 1.51
CA VAL A 53 -12.65 3.64 1.99
C VAL A 53 -13.63 4.40 2.89
N MET A 54 -13.13 5.20 3.85
CA MET A 54 -13.96 5.99 4.75
C MET A 54 -14.83 7.01 4.00
N ARG A 55 -14.31 7.67 2.95
CA ARG A 55 -15.12 8.54 2.09
C ARG A 55 -16.27 7.79 1.40
N ALA A 56 -16.07 6.53 1.02
CA ALA A 56 -17.15 5.71 0.46
C ALA A 56 -18.20 5.36 1.53
N VAL A 57 -17.77 5.11 2.76
CA VAL A 57 -18.65 4.88 3.92
C VAL A 57 -19.48 6.11 4.24
N GLU A 58 -18.88 7.29 4.32
CA GLU A 58 -19.57 8.57 4.55
C GLU A 58 -20.65 8.84 3.49
N ARG A 59 -20.35 8.50 2.23
CA ARG A 59 -21.28 8.60 1.09
C ARG A 59 -22.31 7.48 1.04
N LYS A 60 -22.37 6.61 2.05
CA LYS A 60 -23.26 5.44 2.14
C LYS A 60 -23.14 4.47 0.95
N ARG A 61 -21.98 4.45 0.29
CA ARG A 61 -21.66 3.53 -0.81
C ARG A 61 -21.04 2.23 -0.32
N LEU A 62 -20.63 2.21 0.95
CA LEU A 62 -19.98 1.09 1.60
C LEU A 62 -20.38 1.08 3.09
N ASN A 63 -20.40 -0.09 3.70
CA ASN A 63 -20.57 -0.24 5.15
C ASN A 63 -19.36 -1.02 5.69
N LEU A 64 -18.81 -0.56 6.82
CA LEU A 64 -17.70 -1.22 7.51
C LEU A 64 -18.03 -2.65 7.96
N SER A 65 -19.29 -2.93 8.29
CA SER A 65 -19.75 -4.28 8.66
C SER A 65 -20.10 -5.16 7.46
N ALA A 66 -20.04 -4.64 6.23
CA ALA A 66 -20.29 -5.45 5.04
C ALA A 66 -19.17 -6.48 4.86
N LEU A 67 -19.53 -7.64 4.33
CA LEU A 67 -18.56 -8.65 3.93
C LEU A 67 -17.65 -8.10 2.83
N ALA A 68 -16.34 -8.33 2.97
CA ALA A 68 -15.34 -7.85 2.04
C ALA A 68 -15.29 -8.70 0.76
N ALA A 69 -15.59 -10.00 0.84
CA ALA A 69 -15.46 -10.96 -0.26
C ALA A 69 -16.16 -10.50 -1.55
N PRO A 70 -17.45 -10.10 -1.55
CA PRO A 70 -18.12 -9.64 -2.78
C PRO A 70 -17.44 -8.44 -3.45
N LEU A 71 -16.84 -7.54 -2.66
CA LEU A 71 -16.16 -6.35 -3.16
C LEU A 71 -14.77 -6.68 -3.70
N ALA A 72 -14.03 -7.53 -2.97
CA ALA A 72 -12.71 -7.99 -3.35
C ALA A 72 -12.75 -8.85 -4.63
N ASP A 73 -13.70 -9.78 -4.69
CA ASP A 73 -13.90 -10.66 -5.85
C ASP A 73 -14.29 -9.85 -7.10
N GLU A 74 -15.12 -8.82 -6.93
CA GLU A 74 -15.45 -7.89 -8.01
C GLU A 74 -14.21 -7.10 -8.49
N GLY A 75 -13.38 -6.63 -7.56
CA GLY A 75 -12.12 -5.96 -7.89
C GLY A 75 -11.17 -6.87 -8.65
N LEU A 76 -10.98 -8.11 -8.18
CA LEU A 76 -10.16 -9.13 -8.84
C LEU A 76 -10.66 -9.44 -10.26
N ARG A 77 -11.98 -9.57 -10.43
CA ARG A 77 -12.61 -9.82 -11.73
C ARG A 77 -12.37 -8.67 -12.72
N ARG A 78 -12.48 -7.42 -12.28
CA ARG A 78 -12.17 -6.23 -13.12
C ARG A 78 -10.71 -6.17 -13.57
N LEU A 79 -9.83 -6.79 -12.79
CA LEU A 79 -8.40 -6.90 -13.08
C LEU A 79 -8.07 -8.19 -13.86
N GLY A 80 -9.09 -8.89 -14.38
CA GLY A 80 -8.91 -10.09 -15.21
C GLY A 80 -8.62 -11.38 -14.43
N SER A 81 -8.64 -11.34 -13.09
CA SER A 81 -8.39 -12.52 -12.26
C SER A 81 -9.65 -13.37 -12.09
N ARG A 82 -9.47 -14.69 -12.06
CA ARG A 82 -10.52 -15.68 -11.72
C ARG A 82 -10.45 -16.15 -10.26
N GLN A 83 -9.57 -15.53 -9.46
CA GLN A 83 -9.45 -15.81 -8.04
C GLN A 83 -10.57 -15.16 -7.26
N THR A 84 -10.83 -15.70 -6.08
CA THR A 84 -11.70 -15.10 -5.07
C THR A 84 -10.97 -15.04 -3.75
N LEU A 85 -11.42 -14.17 -2.84
CA LEU A 85 -10.87 -14.06 -1.50
C LEU A 85 -10.90 -15.42 -0.76
N GLY A 86 -11.97 -16.19 -0.97
CA GLY A 86 -12.12 -17.53 -0.43
C GLY A 86 -11.15 -18.57 -1.03
N LYS A 87 -10.81 -18.46 -2.32
CA LYS A 87 -9.80 -19.32 -2.95
C LYS A 87 -8.39 -18.98 -2.48
N LEU A 88 -8.10 -17.69 -2.31
CA LEU A 88 -6.78 -17.20 -1.92
C LEU A 88 -6.49 -17.47 -0.43
N PHE A 89 -7.49 -17.32 0.44
CA PHE A 89 -7.27 -17.31 1.90
C PHE A 89 -8.16 -18.30 2.67
N GLY A 90 -8.84 -19.21 1.96
CA GLY A 90 -9.68 -20.25 2.53
C GLY A 90 -11.11 -19.81 2.84
N SER A 91 -11.97 -20.77 3.20
CA SER A 91 -13.41 -20.56 3.37
C SER A 91 -13.78 -19.54 4.44
N ARG A 92 -12.94 -19.38 5.47
CA ARG A 92 -13.16 -18.38 6.53
C ARG A 92 -13.05 -16.94 6.02
N ALA A 93 -12.38 -16.71 4.89
CA ALA A 93 -12.27 -15.39 4.29
C ALA A 93 -13.62 -14.81 3.84
N ALA A 94 -14.63 -15.66 3.63
CA ALA A 94 -16.00 -15.24 3.33
C ALA A 94 -16.65 -14.43 4.49
N ASN A 95 -16.15 -14.57 5.72
CA ASN A 95 -16.68 -13.90 6.91
C ASN A 95 -15.92 -12.61 7.27
N ILE A 96 -14.91 -12.23 6.47
CA ILE A 96 -14.14 -11.01 6.71
C ILE A 96 -15.00 -9.80 6.34
N THR A 97 -15.07 -8.81 7.23
CA THR A 97 -15.72 -7.54 6.97
C THR A 97 -14.72 -6.50 6.46
N VAL A 98 -15.22 -5.40 5.91
CA VAL A 98 -14.39 -4.24 5.55
C VAL A 98 -13.63 -3.71 6.78
N ALA A 99 -14.28 -3.66 7.94
CA ALA A 99 -13.65 -3.26 9.21
C ALA A 99 -12.47 -4.16 9.58
N HIS A 100 -12.61 -5.49 9.42
CA HIS A 100 -11.52 -6.43 9.71
C HIS A 100 -10.28 -6.14 8.85
N LEU A 101 -10.47 -5.76 7.58
CA LEU A 101 -9.36 -5.41 6.69
C LEU A 101 -8.69 -4.09 7.11
N LEU A 102 -9.48 -3.05 7.41
CA LEU A 102 -8.93 -1.75 7.80
C LEU A 102 -8.20 -1.79 9.15
N HIS A 103 -8.64 -2.64 10.07
CA HIS A 103 -8.07 -2.78 11.41
C HIS A 103 -6.99 -3.87 11.52
N MET A 104 -6.60 -4.50 10.40
CA MET A 104 -5.64 -5.62 10.41
C MET A 104 -6.07 -6.77 11.35
N SER A 105 -7.36 -7.02 11.47
CA SER A 105 -7.94 -8.03 12.37
C SER A 105 -8.63 -9.18 11.63
N SER A 106 -8.38 -9.31 10.32
CA SER A 106 -8.98 -10.32 9.45
C SER A 106 -8.35 -11.71 9.59
N GLY A 107 -7.15 -11.79 10.17
CA GLY A 107 -6.33 -13.01 10.19
C GLY A 107 -5.63 -13.33 8.88
N ILE A 108 -5.76 -12.47 7.85
CA ILE A 108 -4.93 -12.54 6.65
C ILE A 108 -3.54 -12.01 7.04
N ALA A 109 -2.53 -12.87 6.97
CA ALA A 109 -1.15 -12.50 7.22
C ALA A 109 -0.63 -11.55 6.13
N ASP A 110 0.39 -10.75 6.48
CA ASP A 110 1.16 -10.06 5.45
C ASP A 110 1.83 -11.09 4.54
N PHE A 111 2.05 -10.69 3.29
CA PHE A 111 2.73 -11.52 2.30
C PHE A 111 4.04 -10.84 1.97
N ASP A 112 5.08 -11.13 2.73
CA ASP A 112 6.43 -10.81 2.26
C ASP A 112 6.74 -11.78 1.13
N TYR A 113 6.98 -11.26 -0.08
CA TYR A 113 7.47 -12.05 -1.21
C TYR A 113 8.81 -11.49 -1.65
N PRO A 114 9.91 -11.81 -0.91
CA PRO A 114 11.20 -11.17 -1.11
C PRO A 114 11.75 -11.31 -2.53
N GLU A 115 11.45 -12.40 -3.22
CA GLU A 115 11.84 -12.58 -4.62
C GLU A 115 11.21 -11.53 -5.54
N PHE A 116 9.94 -11.19 -5.33
CA PHE A 116 9.26 -10.14 -6.10
C PHE A 116 9.72 -8.76 -5.68
N ASP A 117 9.87 -8.50 -4.37
CA ASP A 117 10.39 -7.21 -3.89
C ASP A 117 11.80 -6.97 -4.43
N ASN A 118 12.66 -7.98 -4.39
CA ASN A 118 14.00 -7.90 -4.97
C ASN A 118 13.96 -7.73 -6.49
N ALA A 119 12.99 -8.32 -7.21
CA ALA A 119 12.83 -8.11 -8.64
C ALA A 119 12.33 -6.69 -8.97
N LEU A 120 11.41 -6.15 -8.16
CA LEU A 120 10.85 -4.80 -8.29
C LEU A 120 11.92 -3.74 -8.01
N LEU A 121 12.75 -3.96 -7.00
CA LEU A 121 13.79 -3.04 -6.55
C LEU A 121 15.11 -3.16 -7.35
N ARG A 122 15.20 -4.06 -8.34
CA ARG A 122 16.37 -4.14 -9.22
C ARG A 122 16.55 -2.85 -10.03
N GLU A 123 17.79 -2.37 -10.03
CA GLU A 123 18.23 -1.23 -10.83
C GLU A 123 17.87 -1.44 -12.32
N GLY A 124 17.34 -0.39 -12.97
CA GLY A 124 16.86 -0.45 -14.37
C GLY A 124 15.42 -0.93 -14.54
N ASN A 125 14.72 -1.35 -13.48
CA ASN A 125 13.31 -1.79 -13.53
C ASN A 125 12.28 -0.68 -13.19
N ALA A 126 12.72 0.58 -13.06
CA ALA A 126 11.87 1.71 -12.63
C ALA A 126 10.66 2.01 -13.54
N ASN A 127 10.62 1.44 -14.75
CA ASN A 127 9.52 1.60 -15.70
C ASN A 127 8.55 0.41 -15.73
N ALA A 128 8.81 -0.69 -15.00
CA ALA A 128 7.84 -1.78 -14.90
C ALA A 128 6.72 -1.40 -13.93
N THR A 129 5.61 -0.94 -14.50
CA THR A 129 4.38 -0.76 -13.73
C THR A 129 3.80 -2.14 -13.44
N HIS A 130 3.87 -2.55 -12.19
CA HIS A 130 3.26 -3.79 -11.73
C HIS A 130 1.87 -3.56 -11.15
N SER A 131 0.94 -4.44 -11.49
CA SER A 131 -0.39 -4.38 -10.88
C SER A 131 -0.35 -5.02 -9.48
N PRO A 132 -1.14 -4.53 -8.51
CA PRO A 132 -1.27 -5.20 -7.21
C PRO A 132 -1.73 -6.66 -7.31
N VAL A 133 -2.41 -7.03 -8.40
CA VAL A 133 -2.85 -8.42 -8.64
C VAL A 133 -1.69 -9.32 -9.01
N GLU A 134 -0.69 -8.84 -9.74
CA GLU A 134 0.52 -9.63 -10.03
C GLU A 134 1.22 -10.02 -8.73
N PHE A 135 1.34 -9.08 -7.79
CA PHE A 135 1.89 -9.34 -6.47
C PHE A 135 1.06 -10.38 -5.69
N VAL A 136 -0.25 -10.17 -5.58
CA VAL A 136 -1.14 -11.08 -4.83
C VAL A 136 -1.14 -12.49 -5.42
N LEU A 137 -1.13 -12.61 -6.75
CA LEU A 137 -1.08 -13.91 -7.42
C LEU A 137 0.29 -14.59 -7.25
N GLY A 138 1.39 -13.84 -7.37
CA GLY A 138 2.74 -14.35 -7.14
C GLY A 138 2.91 -14.86 -5.71
N ALA A 139 2.53 -14.03 -4.72
CA ALA A 139 2.59 -14.39 -3.31
C ALA A 139 1.68 -15.57 -2.95
N ALA A 140 0.51 -15.70 -3.59
CA ALA A 140 -0.38 -16.83 -3.38
C ALA A 140 0.16 -18.13 -4.00
N ALA A 141 0.90 -18.05 -5.10
CA ALA A 141 1.50 -19.22 -5.77
C ALA A 141 2.80 -19.71 -5.09
N ALA A 142 3.43 -18.86 -4.26
CA ALA A 142 4.65 -19.21 -3.51
C ALA A 142 4.37 -19.99 -2.20
N LYS A 143 3.09 -20.24 -1.88
CA LYS A 143 2.65 -21.05 -0.73
C LYS A 143 2.40 -22.50 -1.14
#